data_AF-A0A094J2N5-F1
#
_entry.id   AF-A0A094J2N5-F1
#
_cell.length_a   1.000
_cell.length_b   1.000
_cell.length_c   1.000
_cell.angle_alpha   90.00
_cell.angle_beta   90.00
_cell.angle_gamma   90.00
#
_symmetry.space_group_name_H-M   'P 1'
#
loop_
_entity.id
_entity.type
_entity.pdbx_description
1 polymer ?
#
loop_
_entity_poly.entity_id
_entity_poly.type
_entity_poly.pdbx_seq_one_letter_code
_entity_poly.pdbx_strand_id
1 'polypeptide(L)'
;MPPKIFATGTTGYLGGDVLFALLQAYPSWESNITCLVRNPSRGNTLSSAYPNIKVVYGTLDDNQILEEEASKADIVLHWASSDQISAANAIKKGLESGNGGYWIHTSGTDILLNPELLKGKKDTAERSGIKVYDDWDNITEVITLPGNKSTYSPSTMKY
;
A
#
# COMPACT_ATOMS: atom_id res chain seq x y z
N MET A 1 21.69 10.57 4.79
CA MET A 1 21.75 9.10 4.85
C MET A 1 20.56 8.55 4.07
N PRO A 2 20.65 7.36 3.43
CA PRO A 2 19.48 6.73 2.81
C PRO A 2 18.34 6.55 3.83
N PRO A 3 17.06 6.70 3.42
CA PRO A 3 15.94 6.45 4.32
C PRO A 3 15.81 4.95 4.63
N LYS A 4 15.37 4.62 5.85
CA LYS A 4 14.94 3.28 6.22
C LYS A 4 13.57 3.01 5.60
N ILE A 5 13.49 1.98 4.77
CA ILE A 5 12.26 1.65 4.05
C ILE A 5 11.74 0.31 4.56
N PHE A 6 10.47 0.27 4.95
CA PHE A 6 9.75 -0.98 5.14
C PHE A 6 8.77 -1.18 3.98
N ALA A 7 8.88 -2.29 3.26
CA ALA A 7 8.08 -2.56 2.07
C ALA A 7 7.31 -3.88 2.19
N THR A 8 6.04 -3.87 1.80
CA THR A 8 5.23 -5.09 1.65
C THR A 8 4.78 -5.26 0.20
N GLY A 9 4.60 -6.52 -0.23
CA GLY A 9 4.14 -6.81 -1.60
C GLY A 9 5.24 -6.71 -2.65
N THR A 10 6.51 -6.70 -2.25
CA THR A 10 7.68 -6.58 -3.16
C THR A 10 7.88 -7.76 -4.10
N THR A 11 7.23 -8.90 -3.84
CA THR A 11 7.19 -10.08 -4.73
C THR A 11 5.88 -10.16 -5.53
N GLY A 12 5.08 -9.10 -5.53
CA GLY A 12 3.93 -8.91 -6.41
C GLY A 12 4.31 -8.14 -7.67
N TYR A 13 3.37 -8.05 -8.61
CA TYR A 13 3.58 -7.37 -9.91
C TYR A 13 4.01 -5.91 -9.74
N LEU A 14 3.16 -5.08 -9.12
CA LEU A 14 3.46 -3.66 -8.91
C LEU A 14 4.66 -3.45 -7.98
N GLY A 15 4.68 -4.13 -6.82
CA GLY A 15 5.72 -3.92 -5.82
C GLY A 15 7.12 -4.35 -6.29
N GLY A 16 7.21 -5.37 -7.15
CA GLY A 16 8.47 -5.80 -7.76
C GLY A 16 9.01 -4.77 -8.75
N ASP A 17 8.16 -4.25 -9.63
CA ASP A 17 8.54 -3.22 -10.62
C ASP A 17 8.93 -1.91 -9.95
N VAL A 18 8.19 -1.48 -8.92
CA VAL A 18 8.52 -0.27 -8.16
C VAL A 18 9.84 -0.45 -7.41
N LEU A 19 10.07 -1.60 -6.77
CA LEU A 19 11.35 -1.88 -6.10
C LEU A 19 12.51 -1.87 -7.10
N PHE A 20 12.34 -2.46 -8.29
CA PHE A 20 13.33 -2.42 -9.35
C PHE A 20 13.64 -0.98 -9.77
N ALA A 21 12.63 -0.18 -10.09
CA ALA A 21 12.81 1.22 -10.50
C ALA A 21 13.47 2.06 -9.38
N LEU A 22 13.07 1.84 -8.12
CA LEU A 22 13.65 2.51 -6.95
C LEU A 22 15.16 2.22 -6.84
N LEU A 23 15.57 0.95 -6.97
CA LEU A 23 16.97 0.55 -6.86
C LEU A 23 17.80 0.84 -8.11
N GLN A 24 17.18 1.02 -9.27
CA GLN A 24 17.84 1.61 -10.44
C GLN A 24 18.18 3.10 -10.20
N ALA A 25 17.24 3.86 -9.65
CA ALA A 25 17.43 5.29 -9.38
C ALA A 25 18.35 5.55 -8.16
N TYR A 26 18.25 4.70 -7.13
CA TYR A 26 18.99 4.84 -5.88
C TYR A 26 19.65 3.52 -5.44
N PRO A 27 20.68 3.04 -6.15
CA PRO A 27 21.32 1.75 -5.83
C PRO A 27 21.85 1.66 -4.41
N SER A 28 22.35 2.78 -3.85
CA SER A 28 22.91 2.81 -2.50
C SER A 28 21.87 2.65 -1.37
N TRP A 29 20.58 2.57 -1.69
CA TRP A 29 19.51 2.42 -0.71
C TRP A 29 19.22 0.97 -0.35
N GLU A 30 19.70 -0.01 -1.13
CA GLU A 30 19.39 -1.44 -0.99
C GLU A 30 19.48 -1.98 0.43
N SER A 31 20.57 -1.67 1.16
CA SER A 31 20.81 -2.13 2.53
C SER A 31 19.92 -1.48 3.61
N ASN A 32 19.17 -0.46 3.23
CA ASN A 32 18.21 0.23 4.10
C ASN A 32 16.76 -0.20 3.85
N ILE A 33 16.54 -1.13 2.91
CA ILE A 33 15.21 -1.67 2.62
C ILE A 33 15.02 -2.99 3.39
N THR A 34 13.93 -3.05 4.16
CA THR A 34 13.39 -4.27 4.74
C THR A 34 12.11 -4.65 4.01
N CYS A 35 12.02 -5.89 3.52
CA CYS A 35 10.85 -6.41 2.83
C CYS A 35 10.15 -7.49 3.65
N LEU A 36 8.83 -7.35 3.82
CA LEU A 36 7.98 -8.41 4.34
C LEU A 36 7.72 -9.46 3.25
N VAL A 37 8.06 -10.72 3.53
CA VAL A 37 7.92 -11.82 2.57
C VAL A 37 7.23 -13.03 3.22
N ARG A 38 6.24 -13.60 2.52
CA ARG A 38 5.37 -14.67 3.07
C ARG A 38 6.06 -16.01 3.32
N ASN A 39 7.11 -16.33 2.56
CA ASN A 39 7.76 -17.64 2.68
C ASN A 39 9.21 -17.61 2.16
N PRO A 40 10.04 -18.60 2.56
CA PRO A 40 11.45 -18.67 2.16
C PRO A 40 11.69 -18.72 0.65
N SER A 41 10.82 -19.37 -0.13
CA SER A 41 10.97 -19.43 -1.60
C SER A 41 10.94 -18.04 -2.21
N ARG A 42 9.97 -17.21 -1.82
CA ARG A 42 9.89 -15.81 -2.24
C ARG A 42 11.03 -14.97 -1.70
N GLY A 43 11.47 -15.24 -0.47
CA GLY A 43 12.62 -14.57 0.15
C GLY A 43 13.90 -14.82 -0.64
N ASN A 44 14.14 -16.08 -1.02
CA ASN A 44 15.28 -16.48 -1.84
C ASN A 44 15.27 -15.81 -3.22
N THR A 45 14.11 -15.70 -3.88
CA THR A 45 14.00 -14.96 -5.15
C THR A 45 14.40 -13.50 -4.97
N LEU A 46 13.89 -12.85 -3.91
CA LEU A 46 14.20 -11.44 -3.62
C LEU A 46 15.69 -11.24 -3.30
N SER A 47 16.25 -12.05 -2.40
CA SER A 47 17.67 -11.95 -2.00
C SER A 47 18.64 -12.35 -3.10
N SER A 48 18.23 -13.18 -4.07
CA SER A 48 19.07 -13.49 -5.25
C SER A 48 19.19 -12.30 -6.19
N ALA A 49 18.13 -11.49 -6.32
CA ALA A 49 18.13 -10.28 -7.14
C ALA A 49 18.76 -9.09 -6.41
N TYR A 50 18.54 -8.99 -5.09
CA TYR A 50 18.98 -7.88 -4.25
C TYR A 50 19.60 -8.41 -2.94
N PRO A 51 20.90 -8.77 -2.95
CA PRO A 51 21.56 -9.45 -1.84
C PRO A 51 21.67 -8.62 -0.56
N ASN A 52 21.54 -7.29 -0.63
CA ASN A 52 21.63 -6.41 0.53
C ASN A 52 20.26 -6.07 1.15
N ILE A 53 19.15 -6.42 0.49
CA ILE A 53 17.81 -6.24 1.07
C ILE A 53 17.65 -7.14 2.29
N LYS A 54 17.11 -6.57 3.36
CA LYS A 54 16.73 -7.32 4.56
C LYS A 54 15.37 -7.96 4.33
N VAL A 55 15.25 -9.24 4.66
CA VAL A 55 13.98 -9.97 4.57
C VAL A 55 13.45 -10.26 5.96
N VAL A 56 12.19 -9.89 6.19
CA VAL A 56 11.43 -10.30 7.37
C VAL A 56 10.33 -11.25 6.89
N TYR A 57 10.26 -12.42 7.50
CA TYR A 57 9.25 -13.41 7.16
C TYR A 57 7.98 -13.19 7.94
N GLY A 58 6.86 -13.08 7.23
CA GLY A 58 5.55 -12.85 7.82
C GLY A 58 4.49 -12.57 6.76
N THR A 59 3.28 -12.38 7.23
CA THR A 59 2.08 -12.11 6.45
C THR A 59 1.47 -10.79 6.90
N LEU A 60 0.43 -10.35 6.20
CA LEU A 60 -0.31 -9.17 6.59
C LEU A 60 -1.23 -9.39 7.81
N ASP A 61 -1.36 -10.63 8.28
CA ASP A 61 -2.06 -10.96 9.53
C ASP A 61 -1.14 -10.86 10.75
N ASP A 62 0.18 -10.76 10.54
CA ASP A 62 1.17 -10.65 11.61
C ASP A 62 1.32 -9.18 12.05
N ASN A 63 0.28 -8.64 12.69
CA ASN A 63 0.21 -7.24 13.11
C ASN A 63 1.43 -6.80 13.93
N GLN A 64 1.97 -7.67 14.79
CA GLN A 64 3.16 -7.36 15.59
C GLN A 64 4.38 -7.09 14.69
N ILE A 65 4.59 -7.91 13.66
CA ILE A 65 5.69 -7.71 12.70
C ILE A 65 5.51 -6.40 11.94
N LEU A 66 4.29 -6.11 11.50
CA LEU A 66 3.97 -4.88 10.77
C LEU A 66 4.20 -3.64 11.63
N GLU A 67 3.72 -3.64 12.88
CA GLU A 67 3.93 -2.55 13.84
C GLU A 67 5.43 -2.33 14.10
N GLU A 68 6.15 -3.41 14.42
CA GLU A 68 7.58 -3.35 14.73
C GLU A 68 8.40 -2.82 13.55
N GLU A 69 8.21 -3.34 12.34
CA GLU A 69 8.99 -2.89 11.18
C GLU A 69 8.59 -1.49 10.72
N ALA A 70 7.30 -1.13 10.79
CA ALA A 70 6.84 0.22 10.46
C ALA A 70 7.39 1.26 11.45
N SER A 71 7.48 0.95 12.75
CA SER A 71 8.05 1.87 13.75
C SER A 71 9.53 2.22 13.54
N LYS A 72 10.26 1.37 12.80
CA LYS A 72 11.69 1.54 12.50
C LYS A 72 11.93 2.30 11.19
N ALA A 73 10.90 2.47 10.37
CA ALA A 73 11.01 2.97 9.01
C ALA A 73 10.77 4.49 8.93
N ASP A 74 11.50 5.15 8.03
CA ASP A 74 11.21 6.53 7.64
C ASP A 74 10.11 6.57 6.55
N ILE A 75 10.03 5.50 5.74
CA ILE A 75 9.04 5.34 4.67
C ILE A 75 8.48 3.91 4.71
N VAL A 76 7.15 3.78 4.71
CA VAL A 76 6.46 2.51 4.50
C VAL A 76 5.86 2.48 3.10
N LEU A 77 6.21 1.44 2.34
CA LEU A 77 5.70 1.17 0.99
C LEU A 77 4.76 -0.04 1.06
N HIS A 78 3.45 0.19 0.90
CA HIS A 78 2.44 -0.84 1.11
C HIS A 78 1.70 -1.19 -0.18
N TRP A 79 2.12 -2.29 -0.82
CA TRP A 79 1.59 -2.76 -2.13
C TRP A 79 0.96 -4.16 -2.07
N ALA A 80 0.83 -4.75 -0.89
CA ALA A 80 0.43 -6.15 -0.76
C ALA A 80 -1.09 -6.38 -0.85
N SER A 81 -1.90 -5.50 -0.26
CA SER A 81 -3.37 -5.55 -0.31
C SER A 81 -3.93 -4.20 0.13
N SER A 82 -4.90 -3.65 -0.60
CA SER A 82 -5.64 -2.44 -0.21
C SER A 82 -6.77 -2.69 0.78
N ASP A 83 -7.19 -3.95 0.90
CA ASP A 83 -8.45 -4.29 1.57
C ASP A 83 -8.23 -4.89 2.95
N GLN A 84 -6.97 -4.94 3.42
CA GLN A 84 -6.62 -5.54 4.70
C GLN A 84 -6.49 -4.48 5.81
N ILE A 85 -7.64 -4.15 6.40
CA ILE A 85 -7.77 -3.11 7.44
C ILE A 85 -6.85 -3.40 8.65
N SER A 86 -6.69 -4.66 9.05
CA SER A 86 -5.80 -5.03 10.16
C SER A 86 -4.35 -4.61 9.89
N ALA A 87 -3.85 -4.91 8.69
CA ALA A 87 -2.50 -4.54 8.27
C ALA A 87 -2.32 -3.02 8.19
N ALA A 88 -3.30 -2.32 7.62
CA ALA A 88 -3.31 -0.86 7.55
C ALA A 88 -3.22 -0.22 8.95
N ASN A 89 -4.01 -0.72 9.91
CA ASN A 89 -3.99 -0.25 11.29
C ASN A 89 -2.66 -0.56 11.99
N ALA A 90 -2.09 -1.75 11.76
CA ALA A 90 -0.79 -2.14 12.31
C ALA A 90 0.35 -1.24 11.79
N ILE A 91 0.38 -0.97 10.49
CA ILE A 91 1.35 -0.05 9.87
C ILE A 91 1.20 1.35 10.45
N LYS A 92 -0.03 1.88 10.51
CA LYS A 92 -0.32 3.19 11.10
C LYS A 92 0.18 3.29 12.54
N LYS A 93 -0.16 2.30 13.36
CA LYS A 93 0.26 2.25 14.77
C LYS A 93 1.78 2.17 14.91
N GLY A 94 2.44 1.39 14.05
CA GLY A 94 3.91 1.34 14.01
C GLY A 94 4.51 2.72 13.73
N LEU A 95 4.08 3.39 12.66
CA LEU A 95 4.52 4.74 12.31
C LEU A 95 4.29 5.76 13.43
N GLU A 96 3.11 5.73 14.08
CA GLU A 96 2.76 6.62 15.19
C GLU A 96 3.61 6.37 16.45
N SER A 97 4.02 5.12 16.69
CA SER A 97 4.88 4.75 17.83
C SER A 97 6.37 5.00 17.60
N GLY A 98 6.77 5.10 16.34
CA GLY A 98 8.14 5.38 15.91
C GLY A 98 8.45 6.88 15.84
N ASN A 99 9.26 7.26 14.85
CA ASN A 99 9.63 8.65 14.59
C ASN A 99 8.62 9.37 13.65
N GLY A 100 7.45 8.78 13.41
CA GLY A 100 6.61 9.14 12.26
C GLY A 100 7.21 8.63 10.94
N GLY A 101 6.68 9.12 9.81
CA GLY A 101 7.21 8.77 8.50
C GLY A 101 6.19 8.96 7.38
N TYR A 102 6.60 8.62 6.16
CA TYR A 102 5.72 8.63 5.00
C TYR A 102 5.13 7.25 4.79
N TRP A 103 3.84 7.19 4.50
CA TRP A 103 3.17 5.96 4.11
C TRP A 103 2.65 6.10 2.68
N ILE A 104 3.26 5.35 1.76
CA ILE A 104 2.82 5.25 0.37
C ILE A 104 2.07 3.94 0.21
N HIS A 105 0.77 4.06 -0.04
CA HIS A 105 -0.13 2.93 -0.20
C HIS A 105 -0.78 2.98 -1.58
N THR A 106 -0.79 1.85 -2.29
CA THR A 106 -1.59 1.72 -3.50
C THR A 106 -2.94 1.11 -3.15
N SER A 107 -3.99 1.91 -3.25
CA SER A 107 -5.38 1.44 -3.16
C SER A 107 -5.92 0.98 -4.52
N GLY A 108 -7.07 0.31 -4.51
CA GLY A 108 -7.91 0.15 -5.69
C GLY A 108 -8.79 1.37 -5.95
N THR A 109 -9.29 1.52 -7.17
CA THR A 109 -10.28 2.54 -7.56
C THR A 109 -11.61 1.91 -7.98
N ASP A 110 -11.83 0.63 -7.68
CA ASP A 110 -13.02 -0.11 -8.15
C ASP A 110 -14.34 0.48 -7.64
N ILE A 111 -14.30 1.18 -6.50
CA ILE A 111 -15.46 1.93 -5.97
C ILE A 111 -15.91 3.08 -6.89
N LEU A 112 -15.04 3.55 -7.78
CA LEU A 112 -15.32 4.58 -8.78
C LEU A 112 -15.86 4.01 -10.09
N LEU A 113 -15.89 2.68 -10.25
CA LEU A 113 -16.42 2.05 -11.45
C LEU A 113 -17.92 2.34 -11.58
N ASN A 114 -18.37 2.41 -12.83
CA ASN A 114 -19.80 2.48 -13.13
C ASN A 114 -20.55 1.37 -12.37
N PRO A 115 -21.61 1.68 -11.59
CA PRO A 115 -22.35 0.69 -10.82
C PRO A 115 -22.90 -0.48 -11.65
N GLU A 116 -23.09 -0.31 -12.95
CA GLU A 116 -23.49 -1.38 -13.85
C GLU A 116 -22.36 -2.38 -14.12
N LEU A 117 -21.10 -1.94 -14.14
CA LEU A 117 -19.92 -2.82 -14.21
C LEU A 117 -19.78 -3.67 -12.96
N LEU A 118 -20.06 -3.08 -11.79
CA LEU A 118 -20.06 -3.79 -10.51
C LEU A 118 -21.11 -4.91 -10.45
N LYS A 119 -22.13 -4.88 -11.32
CA LYS A 119 -23.14 -5.93 -11.48
C LYS A 119 -22.75 -7.00 -12.52
N GLY A 120 -21.50 -7.01 -12.99
CA GLY A 120 -20.99 -7.97 -13.97
C GLY A 120 -21.44 -7.70 -15.41
N LYS A 121 -21.99 -6.51 -15.69
CA LYS A 121 -22.29 -6.12 -17.08
C LYS A 121 -21.00 -5.74 -17.80
N LYS A 122 -20.99 -5.96 -19.12
CA LYS A 122 -19.88 -5.52 -19.97
C LYS A 122 -19.76 -4.00 -19.93
N ASP A 123 -18.53 -3.51 -20.06
CA ASP A 123 -18.29 -2.10 -20.26
C ASP A 123 -18.78 -1.68 -21.63
N THR A 124 -19.96 -1.06 -21.64
CA THR A 124 -20.60 -0.49 -22.83
C THR A 124 -20.54 1.03 -22.81
N ALA A 125 -19.82 1.65 -21.87
CA ALA A 125 -19.73 3.10 -21.82
C ALA A 125 -18.89 3.60 -23.00
N GLU A 126 -19.48 4.43 -23.86
CA GLU A 126 -18.72 5.22 -24.82
C GLU A 126 -17.78 6.18 -24.05
N ARG A 127 -16.58 6.44 -24.56
CA ARG A 127 -15.56 7.30 -23.91
C ARG A 127 -16.07 8.68 -23.46
N SER A 128 -17.16 9.17 -24.05
CA SER A 128 -17.83 10.44 -23.71
C SER A 128 -18.63 10.40 -22.38
N GLY A 129 -18.81 9.23 -21.77
CA GLY A 129 -19.53 9.04 -20.51
C GLY A 129 -18.63 8.85 -19.28
N ILE A 130 -17.32 9.07 -19.37
CA ILE A 130 -16.39 8.88 -18.24
C ILE A 130 -16.59 10.01 -17.22
N LYS A 131 -17.05 9.64 -16.02
CA LYS A 131 -17.10 10.54 -14.87
C LYS A 131 -15.68 10.75 -14.32
N VAL A 132 -15.26 12.00 -14.23
CA VAL A 132 -14.03 12.40 -13.52
C VAL A 132 -14.37 12.66 -12.06
N TYR A 133 -13.61 12.05 -11.17
CA TYR A 133 -13.63 12.33 -9.73
C TYR A 133 -12.41 13.17 -9.39
N ASP A 134 -12.62 14.26 -8.66
CA ASP A 134 -11.59 15.23 -8.26
C ASP A 134 -11.70 15.47 -6.75
N ASP A 135 -10.60 15.26 -6.05
CA ASP A 135 -10.50 15.45 -4.60
C ASP A 135 -9.92 16.82 -4.22
N TRP A 136 -9.54 17.65 -5.20
CA TRP A 136 -9.07 19.01 -4.98
C TRP A 136 -10.23 19.98 -4.75
N ASP A 137 -11.15 20.08 -5.71
CA ASP A 137 -12.30 20.98 -5.60
C ASP A 137 -13.59 20.25 -5.16
N ASN A 138 -13.64 18.91 -5.27
CA ASN A 138 -14.87 18.13 -5.12
C ASN A 138 -14.75 16.94 -4.15
N ILE A 139 -13.95 17.07 -3.09
CA ILE A 139 -13.71 16.00 -2.09
C ILE A 139 -15.01 15.39 -1.52
N THR A 140 -16.08 16.18 -1.36
CA THR A 140 -17.36 15.67 -0.86
C THR A 140 -17.94 14.56 -1.74
N GLU A 141 -17.81 14.66 -3.06
CA GLU A 141 -18.30 13.64 -3.99
C GLU A 141 -17.53 12.32 -3.83
N VAL A 142 -16.21 12.40 -3.60
CA VAL A 142 -15.33 11.23 -3.43
C VAL A 142 -15.62 10.50 -2.12
N ILE A 143 -15.87 11.23 -1.03
CA ILE A 143 -16.09 10.64 0.31
C ILE A 143 -17.55 10.21 0.57
N THR A 144 -18.48 10.46 -0.36
CA THR A 144 -19.91 10.12 -0.21
C THR A 144 -20.42 9.06 -1.19
N LEU A 145 -19.52 8.29 -1.80
CA LEU A 145 -19.87 7.26 -2.79
C LEU A 145 -20.81 6.16 -2.23
N PRO A 146 -21.78 5.68 -3.04
CA PRO A 146 -22.70 4.62 -2.63
C PRO A 146 -21.95 3.30 -2.46
N GLY A 147 -21.97 2.76 -1.24
CA GLY A 147 -21.14 1.62 -0.82
C GLY A 147 -20.60 1.80 0.60
N ASN A 148 -20.64 3.05 1.10
CA ASN A 148 -20.31 3.42 2.48
C ASN A 148 -21.38 2.96 3.50
N LYS A 149 -21.78 1.68 3.45
CA LYS A 149 -22.49 0.98 4.53
C LYS A 149 -21.53 0.22 5.45
N SER A 150 -20.23 0.53 5.40
CA SER A 150 -19.38 0.33 6.57
C SER A 150 -19.60 1.52 7.50
N THR A 151 -19.83 1.25 8.77
CA THR A 151 -20.15 2.21 9.83
C THR A 151 -19.00 3.19 10.12
N TYR A 152 -18.68 4.07 9.18
CA TYR A 152 -17.68 5.12 9.37
C TYR A 152 -18.38 6.44 9.69
N SER A 153 -18.29 6.86 10.96
CA SER A 153 -18.72 8.17 11.42
C SER A 153 -17.70 9.24 10.94
N PRO A 154 -18.13 10.33 10.30
CA PRO A 154 -17.27 11.44 9.87
C PRO A 154 -16.48 12.14 10.99
N SER A 155 -16.72 11.82 12.26
CA SER A 155 -16.13 12.47 13.42
C SER A 155 -14.65 12.13 13.69
N THR A 156 -14.03 11.23 12.91
CA THR A 156 -12.64 10.77 13.13
C THR A 156 -11.59 11.40 12.22
N MET A 157 -11.96 12.23 11.24
CA MET A 157 -10.99 13.09 10.54
C MET A 157 -10.88 14.43 11.25
N LYS A 158 -9.92 14.53 12.17
CA LYS A 158 -9.27 15.81 12.47
C LYS A 158 -7.93 15.81 11.74
N TYR A 159 -7.81 16.70 10.76
CA TYR A 159 -6.51 17.11 10.23
C TYR A 159 -5.65 17.71 11.35
#